data_AF-A0A330H382-F1
#
_entry.id   AF-A0A330H382-F1
#
_cell.length_a   1.000
_cell.length_b   1.000
_cell.length_c   1.000
_cell.angle_alpha   90.00
_cell.angle_beta   90.00
_cell.angle_gamma   90.00
#
_symmetry.space_group_name_H-M   'P 1'
#
loop_
_entity.id
_entity.type
_entity.pdbx_description
1 polymer ?
#
loop_
_entity_poly.entity_id
_entity_poly.type
_entity_poly.pdbx_seq_one_letter_code
_entity_poly.pdbx_strand_id
1 'polypeptide(L)' 'MLGEDAELLWEVYVDMEPEDGCLWVCGPDDQQIPAFTDFGLECLTDFIREHKANRGRVKMMAGKSPGS' A
#
# COMPACT_ATOMS: atom_id res chain seq x y z
N MET A 1 -6.23 8.05 -12.02
CA MET A 1 -5.48 6.78 -11.91
C MET A 1 -4.19 7.09 -11.16
N LEU A 2 -3.78 6.27 -10.18
CA LEU A 2 -2.72 6.61 -9.21
C LEU A 2 -1.30 6.66 -9.79
N GLY A 3 -1.07 6.10 -10.98
CA GLY A 3 0.24 6.13 -11.64
C GLY A 3 1.29 5.20 -11.03
N GLU A 4 0.87 4.31 -10.14
CA GLU A 4 1.70 3.32 -9.44
C GLU A 4 1.58 1.93 -10.08
N ASP A 5 2.62 1.11 -9.92
CA ASP A 5 2.62 -0.28 -10.37
C ASP A 5 1.78 -1.20 -9.46
N ALA A 6 1.31 -2.33 -10.01
CA ALA A 6 0.41 -3.23 -9.30
C ALA A 6 1.10 -3.87 -8.10
N GLU A 7 2.39 -4.19 -8.21
CA GLU A 7 3.19 -4.79 -7.15
C GLU A 7 3.24 -3.90 -5.91
N LEU A 8 3.47 -2.60 -6.07
CA LEU A 8 3.42 -1.63 -4.99
C LEU A 8 2.02 -1.56 -4.38
N LEU A 9 0.97 -1.57 -5.20
CA LEU A 9 -0.39 -1.56 -4.69
C LEU A 9 -0.67 -2.80 -3.83
N TRP A 10 -0.23 -3.99 -4.25
CA TRP A 10 -0.36 -5.24 -3.49
C TRP A 10 0.36 -5.20 -2.15
N GLU A 11 1.51 -4.53 -2.06
CA GLU A 11 2.25 -4.40 -0.80
C GLU A 11 1.60 -3.43 0.18
N VAL A 12 0.81 -2.47 -0.31
CA VAL A 12 0.29 -1.37 0.49
C VAL A 12 -1.14 -1.61 0.94
N TYR A 13 -2.02 -2.12 0.07
CA TYR A 13 -3.43 -2.29 0.42
C TYR A 13 -3.68 -3.33 1.53
N VAL A 14 -2.70 -4.22 1.79
CA VAL A 14 -2.77 -5.21 2.87
C VAL A 14 -2.76 -4.60 4.26
N ASP A 15 -2.28 -3.35 4.38
CA ASP A 15 -2.29 -2.60 5.64
C ASP A 15 -3.58 -1.77 5.80
N MET A 16 -4.47 -1.76 4.80
CA MET A 16 -5.74 -1.02 4.84
C MET A 16 -6.87 -1.90 5.38
N GLU A 17 -7.70 -1.30 6.23
CA GLU A 17 -8.90 -1.93 6.78
C GLU A 17 -10.18 -1.45 6.04
N PRO A 18 -11.34 -2.08 6.26
CA PRO A 18 -12.62 -1.63 5.71
C PRO A 18 -12.94 -0.16 6.00
N GLU A 19 -12.55 0.34 7.17
CA GLU A 19 -12.70 1.73 7.60
C GLU A 19 -11.87 2.71 6.76
N ASP A 20 -10.74 2.26 6.19
CA ASP A 20 -9.92 3.01 5.25
C ASP A 20 -10.49 2.96 3.82
N GLY A 21 -11.67 2.38 3.64
CA GLY A 21 -12.34 2.29 2.34
C GLY A 21 -11.82 1.17 1.43
N CYS A 22 -11.07 0.20 1.97
CA CYS A 22 -10.65 -1.03 1.29
C CYS A 22 -11.63 -2.17 1.58
N LEU A 23 -12.39 -2.58 0.58
CA LEU A 23 -13.41 -3.63 0.68
C LEU A 23 -12.99 -4.89 -0.06
N TRP A 24 -13.61 -6.02 0.29
CA TRP A 24 -13.42 -7.29 -0.40
C TRP A 24 -14.66 -7.66 -1.19
N VAL A 25 -14.50 -7.92 -2.49
CA VAL A 25 -15.55 -8.45 -3.35
C VAL A 25 -15.36 -9.96 -3.48
N CYS A 26 -16.35 -10.72 -3.02
CA CYS A 26 -16.38 -12.17 -3.11
C CYS A 26 -17.02 -12.62 -4.43
N GLY A 27 -16.28 -13.37 -5.23
CA GLY A 27 -16.75 -14.04 -6.43
C GLY A 27 -17.24 -15.47 -6.16
N PRO A 28 -17.94 -16.10 -7.12
CA PRO A 28 -18.11 -17.54 -7.13
C PRO A 28 -16.72 -18.19 -7.18
N ASP A 29 -16.51 -19.29 -6.46
CA ASP A 29 -15.21 -19.97 -6.29
C ASP A 29 -14.25 -19.36 -5.25
N ASP A 30 -14.79 -18.76 -4.17
CA ASP A 30 -14.02 -18.20 -3.05
C ASP A 30 -13.00 -17.13 -3.45
N GLN A 31 -13.12 -16.61 -4.68
CA GLN A 31 -12.28 -15.53 -5.17
C GLN A 31 -12.58 -14.27 -4.37
N GLN A 32 -11.53 -13.64 -3.84
CA GLN A 32 -11.63 -12.38 -3.13
C GLN A 32 -10.73 -11.37 -3.83
N ILE A 33 -11.31 -10.26 -4.27
CA ILE A 33 -10.58 -9.15 -4.89
C ILE A 33 -10.78 -7.88 -4.07
N PRO A 34 -9.73 -7.09 -3.83
CA PRO A 34 -9.90 -5.79 -3.20
C PRO A 34 -10.65 -4.84 -4.13
N ALA A 35 -11.54 -4.03 -3.55
CA ALA A 35 -12.22 -2.92 -4.19
C ALA A 35 -12.12 -1.69 -3.31
N PHE A 36 -11.98 -0.52 -3.93
CA PHE A 36 -11.79 0.73 -3.22
C PHE A 36 -13.00 1.64 -3.43
N THR A 37 -13.43 2.27 -2.35
CA THR A 37 -14.31 3.44 -2.44
C THR A 37 -13.53 4.66 -2.92
N ASP A 38 -14.21 5.75 -3.28
CA ASP A 38 -13.52 7.01 -3.62
C ASP A 38 -12.63 7.50 -2.46
N PHE A 39 -13.14 7.42 -1.22
CA PHE A 39 -12.35 7.68 -0.02
C PHE A 39 -11.18 6.71 0.13
N GLY A 40 -11.38 5.43 -0.17
CA GLY A 40 -10.33 4.42 -0.14
C GLY A 40 -9.19 4.71 -1.11
N LEU A 41 -9.44 5.35 -2.24
CA LEU A 41 -8.38 5.79 -3.16
C LEU A 41 -7.56 6.96 -2.58
N GLU A 42 -8.20 7.85 -1.82
CA GLU A 42 -7.52 8.92 -1.10
C GLU A 42 -6.62 8.34 0.02
N CYS A 43 -7.17 7.45 0.85
CA CYS A 43 -6.41 6.73 1.88
C CYS A 43 -5.24 5.94 1.28
N LEU A 44 -5.48 5.16 0.23
CA LEU A 44 -4.44 4.39 -0.46
C LEU A 44 -3.29 5.29 -0.93
N THR A 45 -3.58 6.51 -1.37
CA THR A 45 -2.55 7.48 -1.76
C THR A 45 -1.65 7.86 -0.59
N ASP A 46 -2.20 8.03 0.62
CA ASP A 46 -1.43 8.36 1.81
C ASP A 46 -0.62 7.17 2.33
N PHE A 47 -1.19 5.97 2.32
CA PHE A 47 -0.46 4.74 2.64
C PHE A 47 0.72 4.52 1.68
N ILE A 48 0.55 4.75 0.37
CA ILE A 48 1.65 4.67 -0.61
C ILE A 48 2.78 5.65 -0.27
N ARG A 49 2.44 6.88 0.12
CA ARG A 49 3.42 7.91 0.51
C ARG A 49 4.21 7.46 1.74
N GLU A 50 3.53 6.94 2.75
CA GLU A 50 4.17 6.44 3.97
C GLU A 50 5.07 5.24 3.69
N HIS A 51 4.60 4.25 2.93
CA HIS A 51 5.38 3.07 2.54
C HIS A 51 6.66 3.45 1.79
N LYS A 52 6.57 4.38 0.82
CA LYS A 52 7.74 4.90 0.10
C LYS A 52 8.70 5.65 1.02
N ALA A 53 8.19 6.47 1.95
CA ALA A 53 9.01 7.17 2.93
C ALA A 53 9.75 6.17 3.84
N ASN A 54 9.07 5.13 4.33
CA ASN A 54 9.65 4.09 5.18
C ASN A 54 10.71 3.27 4.43
N ARG A 55 10.46 2.88 3.17
CA ARG A 55 11.46 2.26 2.28
C ARG A 55 12.69 3.13 2.09
N GLY A 56 12.49 4.44 1.88
CA GLY A 56 13.55 5.42 1.82
C GLY A 56 14.39 5.43 3.11
N ARG A 57 13.74 5.45 4.27
CA ARG A 57 14.42 5.44 5.58
C ARG A 57 15.25 4.17 5.80
N VAL A 58 14.73 2.99 5.48
CA VAL A 58 15.46 1.72 5.56
C VAL A 58 16.70 1.74 4.65
N LYS A 59 16.56 2.25 3.42
CA LYS A 59 17.68 2.37 2.47
C LYS A 59 18.78 3.33 2.98
N MET A 60 18.39 4.46 3.59
CA MET A 60 19.35 5.41 4.16
C MET A 60 20.10 4.84 5.36
N MET A 61 19.45 4.02 6.19
CA MET A 61 20.11 3.32 7.31
C MET A 61 21.04 2.21 6.83
N ALA A 62 20.64 1.43 5.81
CA ALA A 62 21.50 0.39 5.23
C ALA A 62 22.76 0.95 4.53
N GLY A 63 22.72 2.20 4.06
CA GLY A 63 23.87 2.88 3.45
C GLY A 63 24.83 3.56 4.43
N LYS A 64 24.45 3.73 5.71
CA LYS A 64 25.35 4.23 6.76
C LYS A 64 26.07 3.05 7.41
N SER A 65 27.19 2.65 6.85
CA SER A 65 28.16 1.81 7.57
C SER A 65 28.61 2.56 8.84
N PRO A 66 28.58 1.96 10.03
CA PRO A 66 29.10 2.62 11.22
C PRO A 66 30.63 2.58 11.17
N GLY A 67 31.25 3.74 11.01
CA GLY A 67 32.66 3.95 11.29
C GLY A 67 33.56 4.12 10.07
N SER A 68 34.04 5.34 9.88
CA SER A 68 35.47 5.62 9.66
C SER A 68 35.84 6.76 10.59
#